data_AF-A0A8C4SJN1-F1
#
_entry.id   AF-A0A8C4SJN1-F1
#
_cell.length_a   1.000
_cell.length_b   1.000
_cell.length_c   1.000
_cell.angle_alpha   90.00
_cell.angle_beta   90.00
_cell.angle_gamma   90.00
#
_symmetry.space_group_name_H-M   'P 1'
#
loop_
_entity.id
_entity.type
_entity.pdbx_description
1 polymer ?
#
loop_
_entity_poly.entity_id
_entity_poly.type
_entity_poly.pdbx_seq_one_letter_code
_entity_poly.pdbx_strand_id
1 'polypeptide(L)'
;MLHINKHVFTFTYTYYEHQKGGLGVLEQCCTVQRWCSHCESQFVTVSGRNCLNSRVILSFFLFRLRRLQAKKKKMVQRLTYRRRLSYNTASNKTRLSRTPGNRIVYLYTKKVGKAPKSACGVCPGRLRGIRAVRPKVLMRLSKTKKHVSRAYGGSMCAKCVRDRIKRAFLIEEQKIVVKVLKAQAQSQKAK
;
A
#
# COMPACT_ATOMS: atom_id res chain seq x y z
N MET A 1 -21.96 -27.96 -13.98
CA MET A 1 -21.86 -27.76 -12.52
C MET A 1 -20.51 -27.15 -12.19
N LEU A 2 -20.51 -26.18 -11.30
CA LEU A 2 -19.50 -25.13 -11.10
C LEU A 2 -18.10 -25.65 -10.72
N HIS A 3 -17.12 -25.48 -11.61
CA HIS A 3 -15.69 -25.54 -11.24
C HIS A 3 -15.28 -24.20 -10.61
N ILE A 4 -15.35 -24.13 -9.29
CA ILE A 4 -14.92 -22.96 -8.52
C ILE A 4 -13.40 -23.02 -8.37
N ASN A 5 -12.72 -22.21 -9.19
CA ASN A 5 -11.34 -21.80 -8.98
C ASN A 5 -11.17 -21.21 -7.58
N LYS A 6 -10.42 -21.89 -6.70
CA LYS A 6 -9.87 -21.28 -5.48
C LYS A 6 -8.37 -21.10 -5.67
N HIS A 7 -8.02 -19.91 -6.15
CA HIS A 7 -6.68 -19.35 -6.00
C HIS A 7 -6.36 -19.28 -4.50
N VAL A 8 -5.44 -20.12 -4.03
CA VAL A 8 -4.82 -19.96 -2.72
C VAL A 8 -3.63 -19.02 -2.89
N PHE A 9 -3.81 -17.79 -2.43
CA PHE A 9 -2.75 -16.80 -2.24
C PHE A 9 -1.75 -17.32 -1.19
N THR A 10 -0.54 -17.67 -1.60
CA THR A 10 0.58 -17.89 -0.67
C THR A 10 1.31 -16.58 -0.43
N PHE A 11 1.24 -16.07 0.80
CA PHE A 11 2.05 -14.94 1.28
C PHE A 11 3.49 -15.41 1.50
N THR A 12 4.44 -14.93 0.71
CA THR A 12 5.88 -15.07 0.99
C THR A 12 6.31 -13.93 1.92
N TYR A 13 6.77 -14.26 3.13
CA TYR A 13 7.47 -13.31 3.98
C TYR A 13 8.95 -13.25 3.56
N THR A 14 9.39 -12.10 3.06
CA THR A 14 10.80 -11.78 2.88
C THR A 14 11.39 -11.36 4.23
N TYR A 15 12.31 -12.15 4.78
CA TYR A 15 13.20 -11.71 5.85
C TYR A 15 14.38 -10.95 5.23
N TYR A 16 14.60 -9.70 5.67
CA TYR A 16 15.80 -8.92 5.39
C TYR A 16 16.79 -9.16 6.54
N GLU A 17 17.96 -9.69 6.24
CA GLU A 17 19.06 -9.86 7.21
C GLU A 17 20.06 -8.72 7.04
N HIS A 18 20.44 -8.11 8.17
CA HIS A 18 21.32 -6.96 8.25
C HIS A 18 22.79 -7.41 8.13
N GLN A 19 23.52 -6.86 7.17
CA GLN A 19 24.96 -7.09 7.02
C GLN A 19 25.74 -6.55 8.23
N LYS A 20 26.55 -7.41 8.86
CA LYS A 20 27.82 -7.02 9.47
C LYS A 20 28.88 -7.95 8.91
N GLY A 21 29.81 -7.35 8.16
CA GLY A 21 30.89 -8.06 7.48
C GLY A 21 31.99 -8.54 8.42
N GLY A 22 32.83 -9.41 7.88
CA GLY A 22 34.15 -9.70 8.44
C GLY A 22 34.62 -11.14 8.27
N LEU A 23 35.33 -11.38 7.17
CA LEU A 23 36.45 -12.32 6.99
C LEU A 23 36.16 -13.83 7.02
N GLY A 24 36.20 -14.43 5.82
CA GLY A 24 37.20 -15.46 5.55
C GLY A 24 36.71 -16.87 5.24
N VAL A 25 37.14 -17.32 4.05
CA VAL A 25 37.38 -18.70 3.61
C VAL A 25 36.20 -19.45 2.94
N LEU A 26 36.29 -19.51 1.60
CA LEU A 26 36.11 -20.66 0.68
C LEU A 26 35.43 -21.91 1.28
N GLU A 27 34.38 -22.50 0.68
CA GLU A 27 34.40 -23.15 -0.64
C GLU A 27 32.97 -23.50 -1.13
N GLN A 28 32.81 -23.66 -2.43
CA GLN A 28 31.56 -24.00 -3.13
C GLN A 28 31.22 -25.49 -3.00
N CYS A 29 29.93 -25.84 -2.84
CA CYS A 29 29.34 -26.87 -3.71
C CYS A 29 27.81 -26.83 -3.72
N CYS A 30 27.29 -26.81 -4.95
CA CYS A 30 25.90 -27.03 -5.33
C CYS A 30 25.35 -28.34 -4.76
N THR A 31 24.05 -28.39 -4.45
CA THR A 31 23.11 -29.30 -5.15
C THR A 31 21.67 -29.07 -4.71
N VAL A 32 20.82 -28.92 -5.72
CA VAL A 32 19.36 -28.91 -5.67
C VAL A 32 18.87 -30.34 -5.50
N GLN A 33 17.86 -30.58 -4.66
CA GLN A 33 16.89 -31.70 -4.78
C GLN A 33 15.73 -31.45 -3.80
N ARG A 34 14.60 -30.87 -4.24
CA ARG A 34 13.41 -31.52 -4.81
C ARG A 34 12.79 -32.56 -3.87
N TRP A 35 11.68 -32.16 -3.23
CA TRP A 35 10.77 -33.04 -2.53
C TRP A 35 10.10 -34.00 -3.52
N CYS A 36 10.26 -35.30 -3.30
CA CYS A 36 9.45 -36.34 -3.92
C CYS A 36 8.48 -36.88 -2.86
N SER A 37 7.19 -36.90 -3.21
CA SER A 37 6.13 -37.50 -2.42
C SER A 37 5.59 -38.70 -3.21
N HIS A 38 6.11 -39.90 -2.96
CA HIS A 38 5.43 -41.21 -3.07
C HIS A 38 6.42 -42.37 -2.84
N CYS A 39 5.87 -43.49 -2.36
CA CYS A 39 6.50 -44.80 -2.12
C CYS A 39 7.44 -44.87 -0.91
N GLU A 40 6.99 -45.50 0.17
CA GLU A 40 7.01 -46.96 0.40
C GLU A 40 8.38 -47.40 0.94
N SER A 41 8.35 -47.83 2.20
CA SER A 41 9.12 -48.95 2.74
C SER A 41 10.46 -49.23 2.07
N GLN A 42 11.53 -48.73 2.69
CA GLN A 42 12.76 -49.51 2.85
C GLN A 42 13.51 -48.99 4.08
N PHE A 43 13.28 -49.67 5.20
CA PHE A 43 14.10 -49.59 6.39
C PHE A 43 15.39 -50.35 6.07
N VAL A 44 16.48 -49.66 5.76
CA VAL A 44 17.80 -50.30 5.67
C VAL A 44 18.26 -50.56 7.11
N THR A 45 18.20 -51.82 7.52
CA THR A 45 18.81 -52.28 8.76
C THR A 45 20.32 -52.28 8.60
N VAL A 46 21.00 -51.32 9.24
CA VAL A 46 22.42 -51.45 9.57
C VAL A 46 22.51 -51.71 11.07
N SER A 47 22.86 -52.95 11.37
CA SER A 47 23.55 -53.44 12.57
C SER A 47 23.05 -52.98 13.94
N GLY A 48 22.54 -53.94 14.70
CA GLY A 48 22.04 -53.75 16.05
C GLY A 48 23.04 -53.20 17.06
N ARG A 49 22.46 -52.67 18.14
CA ARG A 49 22.68 -53.20 19.48
C ARG A 49 21.68 -52.57 20.46
N ASN A 50 21.03 -53.48 21.19
CA ASN A 50 20.55 -53.33 22.55
C ASN A 50 19.20 -52.63 22.78
N CYS A 51 18.22 -53.50 23.06
CA CYS A 51 17.08 -53.24 23.92
C CYS A 51 17.54 -52.49 25.19
N LEU A 52 17.23 -51.20 25.27
CA LEU A 52 17.19 -50.47 26.52
C LEU A 52 15.80 -49.83 26.67
N ASN A 53 15.01 -50.47 27.54
CA ASN A 53 13.92 -49.90 28.32
C ASN A 53 12.75 -49.22 27.59
N SER A 54 11.72 -50.03 27.29
CA SER A 54 10.34 -49.59 27.03
C SER A 54 9.69 -48.77 28.18
N ARG A 55 10.36 -48.56 29.32
CA ARG A 55 9.89 -47.69 30.42
C ARG A 55 10.27 -46.21 30.30
N VAL A 56 11.28 -45.87 29.50
CA VAL A 56 11.71 -44.46 29.36
C VAL A 56 10.90 -43.74 28.26
N ILE A 57 10.49 -44.47 27.22
CA ILE A 57 9.71 -43.92 26.11
C ILE A 57 8.26 -43.62 26.55
N LEU A 58 7.66 -44.45 27.41
CA LEU A 58 6.30 -44.22 27.92
C LEU A 58 6.21 -43.05 28.92
N SER A 59 7.32 -42.75 29.62
CA SER A 59 7.41 -41.61 30.54
C SER A 59 7.59 -40.28 29.79
N PHE A 60 8.29 -40.29 28.66
CA PHE A 60 8.37 -39.11 27.77
C PHE A 60 7.07 -38.84 27.01
N PHE A 61 6.30 -39.88 26.65
CA PHE A 61 5.03 -39.73 25.94
C PHE A 61 3.88 -39.24 26.85
N LEU A 62 3.86 -39.64 28.14
CA LEU A 62 2.87 -39.16 29.10
C LEU A 62 3.25 -37.85 29.80
N PHE A 63 4.52 -37.40 29.76
CA PHE A 63 4.87 -36.04 30.18
C PHE A 63 4.54 -34.98 29.12
N ARG A 64 4.47 -35.37 27.84
CA ARG A 64 4.15 -34.44 26.72
C ARG A 64 2.65 -34.24 26.47
N LEU A 65 1.78 -35.07 27.05
CA LEU A 65 0.31 -34.91 26.95
C LEU A 65 -0.33 -34.18 28.15
N ARG A 66 0.47 -33.68 29.11
CA ARG A 66 -0.04 -32.90 30.26
C ARG A 66 0.40 -31.43 30.30
N ARG A 67 0.82 -30.86 29.16
CA ARG A 67 1.06 -29.41 28.99
C ARG A 67 0.25 -28.77 27.84
N LEU A 68 -0.82 -29.41 27.42
CA LEU A 68 -1.77 -28.83 26.46
C LEU A 68 -3.08 -28.35 27.09
N GLN A 69 -3.17 -28.30 28.42
CA GLN A 69 -4.41 -27.91 29.10
C GLN A 69 -4.17 -26.81 30.14
N ALA A 70 -4.00 -25.59 29.64
CA ALA A 70 -4.48 -24.36 30.29
C ALA A 70 -4.05 -23.13 29.48
N LYS A 71 -4.34 -23.07 28.17
CA LYS A 71 -4.45 -21.75 27.52
C LYS A 71 -5.71 -21.10 28.07
N LYS A 72 -5.57 -20.45 29.23
CA LYS A 72 -6.56 -19.58 29.86
C LYS A 72 -7.11 -18.68 28.74
N LYS A 73 -8.36 -18.90 28.32
CA LYS A 73 -9.05 -18.06 27.32
C LYS A 73 -9.07 -16.64 27.91
N LYS A 74 -8.07 -15.82 27.57
CA LYS A 74 -7.97 -14.45 28.06
C LYS A 74 -9.20 -13.73 27.51
N MET A 75 -10.11 -13.35 28.40
CA MET A 75 -11.37 -12.70 28.03
C MET A 75 -11.04 -11.49 27.13
N VAL A 76 -11.49 -11.52 25.89
CA VAL A 76 -11.24 -10.44 24.93
C VAL A 76 -12.01 -9.21 25.38
N GLN A 77 -11.31 -8.08 25.51
CA GLN A 77 -11.94 -6.82 25.91
C GLN A 77 -12.95 -6.37 24.84
N ARG A 78 -14.23 -6.28 25.21
CA ARG A 78 -15.28 -5.68 24.38
C ARG A 78 -15.26 -4.16 24.53
N LEU A 79 -15.76 -3.46 23.51
CA LEU A 79 -15.74 -2.01 23.43
C LEU A 79 -17.14 -1.45 23.19
N THR A 80 -17.37 -0.25 23.71
CA THR A 80 -18.61 0.49 23.52
C THR A 80 -18.30 1.82 22.84
N TYR A 81 -19.23 2.28 21.99
CA TYR A 81 -19.13 3.63 21.43
C TYR A 81 -19.22 4.67 22.55
N ARG A 82 -18.48 5.78 22.39
CA ARG A 82 -18.43 6.88 23.37
C ARG A 82 -19.40 8.03 23.05
N ARG A 83 -20.08 7.97 21.89
CA ARG A 83 -21.10 8.92 21.44
C ARG A 83 -22.47 8.26 21.55
N ARG A 84 -23.52 9.09 21.58
CA ARG A 84 -24.92 8.64 21.53
C ARG A 84 -25.27 7.86 20.24
N LEU A 85 -24.57 8.14 19.13
CA LEU A 85 -24.81 7.45 17.86
C LEU A 85 -24.28 6.01 17.90
N SER A 86 -25.21 5.05 17.84
CA SER A 86 -24.96 3.60 17.88
C SER A 86 -24.66 2.99 16.51
N TYR A 87 -25.11 3.62 15.41
CA TYR A 87 -25.01 3.07 14.06
C TYR A 87 -23.63 3.25 13.41
N ASN A 88 -23.26 2.32 12.51
CA ASN A 88 -22.00 2.32 11.76
C ASN A 88 -22.05 3.21 10.50
N THR A 89 -22.34 4.50 10.67
CA THR A 89 -22.43 5.45 9.55
C THR A 89 -21.05 5.95 9.10
N ALA A 90 -20.99 6.62 7.94
CA ALA A 90 -19.75 7.21 7.42
C ALA A 90 -19.16 8.33 8.32
N SER A 91 -19.94 8.91 9.24
CA SER A 91 -19.47 9.91 10.22
C SER A 91 -19.01 9.29 11.54
N ASN A 92 -19.34 8.03 11.81
CA ASN A 92 -19.09 7.34 13.08
C ASN A 92 -17.92 6.33 13.01
N LYS A 93 -17.01 6.48 12.05
CA LYS A 93 -15.87 5.57 11.90
C LYS A 93 -14.84 5.75 13.02
N THR A 94 -14.45 4.66 13.65
CA THR A 94 -13.55 4.60 14.81
C THR A 94 -12.27 3.83 14.50
N ARG A 95 -11.18 4.16 15.21
CA ARG A 95 -9.96 3.35 15.27
C ARG A 95 -9.70 2.90 16.69
N LEU A 96 -9.06 1.74 16.85
CA LEU A 96 -8.62 1.23 18.14
C LEU A 96 -7.31 1.90 18.53
N SER A 97 -7.19 2.29 19.80
CA SER A 97 -5.94 2.79 20.38
C SER A 97 -5.75 2.16 21.75
N ARG A 98 -4.54 1.67 22.03
CA ARG A 98 -4.14 1.35 23.40
C ARG A 98 -3.75 2.64 24.09
N THR A 99 -4.30 2.86 25.28
CA THR A 99 -3.93 4.00 26.13
C THR A 99 -2.75 3.62 27.03
N PRO A 100 -2.03 4.61 27.60
CA PRO A 100 -0.96 4.35 28.58
C PRO A 100 -1.44 3.50 29.77
N GLY A 101 -2.69 3.67 30.22
CA GLY A 101 -3.31 2.85 31.26
C GLY A 101 -3.70 1.43 30.81
N ASN A 102 -3.12 0.92 29.72
CA ASN A 102 -3.32 -0.42 29.19
C ASN A 102 -4.78 -0.79 28.88
N ARG A 103 -5.59 0.18 28.45
CA ARG A 103 -7.00 -0.03 28.02
C ARG A 103 -7.11 0.17 26.51
N ILE A 104 -7.87 -0.69 25.84
CA ILE A 104 -8.24 -0.46 24.45
C ILE A 104 -9.45 0.47 24.41
N VAL A 105 -9.39 1.55 23.63
CA VAL A 105 -10.45 2.56 23.53
C VAL A 105 -10.68 2.95 22.07
N TYR A 106 -11.92 3.31 21.72
CA TYR A 106 -12.24 3.93 20.43
C TYR A 106 -11.85 5.40 20.36
N LEU A 107 -11.11 5.76 19.31
CA LEU A 107 -10.91 7.13 18.86
C LEU A 107 -11.67 7.37 17.56
N TYR A 108 -12.45 8.46 17.51
CA TYR A 108 -13.19 8.83 16.31
C TYR A 108 -12.27 9.41 15.25
N THR A 109 -12.27 8.77 14.09
CA THR A 109 -11.50 9.22 12.93
C THR A 109 -12.22 10.37 12.23
N LYS A 110 -11.46 11.27 11.62
CA LYS A 110 -12.02 12.31 10.75
C LYS A 110 -12.08 11.77 9.32
N LYS A 111 -13.07 12.22 8.54
CA LYS A 111 -13.15 11.91 7.11
C LYS A 111 -11.88 12.38 6.40
N VAL A 112 -11.35 11.53 5.53
CA VAL A 112 -10.16 11.82 4.74
C VAL A 112 -10.43 12.97 3.76
N GLY A 113 -9.46 13.86 3.61
CA GLY A 113 -9.47 14.90 2.59
C GLY A 113 -9.10 14.33 1.21
N LYS A 114 -9.43 15.07 0.16
CA LYS A 114 -8.96 14.78 -1.20
C LYS A 114 -8.19 16.00 -1.71
N ALA A 115 -7.08 15.76 -2.40
CA ALA A 115 -6.37 16.81 -3.12
C ALA A 115 -7.23 17.31 -4.30
N PRO A 116 -7.05 18.57 -4.73
CA PRO A 116 -7.81 19.13 -5.84
C PRO A 116 -7.56 18.35 -7.14
N LYS A 117 -8.62 18.20 -7.93
CA LYS A 117 -8.53 17.76 -9.32
C LYS A 117 -8.07 18.94 -10.16
N SER A 118 -7.42 18.68 -11.29
CA SER A 118 -7.07 19.74 -12.24
C SER A 118 -8.32 20.31 -12.91
N ALA A 119 -8.38 21.63 -13.04
CA ALA A 119 -9.46 22.37 -13.71
C ALA A 119 -9.49 22.18 -15.25
N CYS A 120 -8.60 21.37 -15.82
CA CYS A 120 -8.60 21.10 -17.25
C CYS A 120 -9.74 20.19 -17.72
N GLY A 121 -10.42 19.47 -16.82
CA GLY A 121 -11.51 18.53 -17.13
C GLY A 121 -11.07 17.22 -17.80
N VAL A 122 -9.92 17.21 -18.49
CA VAL A 122 -9.42 16.04 -19.23
C VAL A 122 -8.59 15.09 -18.35
N CYS A 123 -7.78 15.62 -17.44
CA CYS A 123 -6.87 14.80 -16.66
C CYS A 123 -7.56 14.20 -15.43
N PRO A 124 -7.56 12.87 -15.23
CA PRO A 124 -8.17 12.23 -14.05
C PRO A 124 -7.31 12.38 -12.78
N GLY A 125 -6.05 12.81 -12.93
CA GLY A 125 -5.09 12.93 -11.85
C GLY A 125 -5.37 14.07 -10.87
N ARG A 126 -4.93 13.89 -9.61
CA ARG A 126 -4.94 14.95 -8.59
C ARG A 126 -3.65 15.76 -8.65
N LEU A 127 -3.74 17.03 -8.26
CA LEU A 127 -2.59 17.93 -8.26
C LEU A 127 -1.59 17.53 -7.18
N ARG A 128 -0.32 17.51 -7.57
CA ARG A 128 0.83 17.24 -6.69
C ARG A 128 1.20 18.53 -5.94
N GLY A 129 1.83 18.37 -4.77
CA GLY A 129 2.29 19.50 -3.94
C GLY A 129 1.21 20.12 -3.04
N ILE A 130 -0.07 19.76 -3.21
CA ILE A 130 -1.17 20.25 -2.37
C ILE A 130 -1.59 19.21 -1.36
N ARG A 131 -1.77 19.64 -0.10
CA ARG A 131 -2.17 18.76 0.99
C ARG A 131 -3.63 18.30 0.85
N ALA A 132 -3.85 17.00 0.94
CA ALA A 132 -5.19 16.38 0.89
C ALA A 132 -5.90 16.45 2.26
N VAL A 133 -6.44 17.62 2.60
CA VAL A 133 -7.12 17.89 3.88
C VAL A 133 -8.58 18.29 3.68
N ARG A 134 -9.36 18.37 4.77
CA ARG A 134 -10.75 18.87 4.73
C ARG A 134 -10.79 20.39 4.52
N PRO A 135 -11.86 20.96 3.92
CA PRO A 135 -11.93 22.40 3.60
C PRO A 135 -11.67 23.33 4.79
N LYS A 136 -12.27 23.06 5.97
CA LYS A 136 -12.04 23.86 7.18
C LYS A 136 -10.59 23.81 7.67
N VAL A 137 -9.90 22.68 7.48
CA VAL A 137 -8.47 22.54 7.81
C VAL A 137 -7.62 23.25 6.75
N LEU A 138 -8.00 23.12 5.47
CA LEU A 138 -7.35 23.80 4.36
C LEU A 138 -7.35 25.33 4.56
N MET A 139 -8.45 25.90 5.06
CA MET A 139 -8.54 27.32 5.39
C MET A 139 -7.44 27.76 6.38
N ARG A 140 -7.19 26.94 7.42
CA ARG A 140 -6.20 27.21 8.48
C ARG A 140 -4.74 26.98 8.08
N LEU A 141 -4.47 26.27 6.99
CA LEU A 141 -3.10 26.01 6.55
C LEU A 141 -2.41 27.28 6.03
N SER A 142 -1.08 27.30 6.01
CA SER A 142 -0.28 28.36 5.38
C SER A 142 -0.46 28.37 3.86
N LYS A 143 -0.24 29.52 3.22
CA LYS A 143 -0.43 29.70 1.77
C LYS A 143 0.41 28.72 0.94
N THR A 144 1.68 28.52 1.29
CA THR A 144 2.61 27.62 0.58
C THR A 144 2.16 26.17 0.52
N LYS A 145 1.36 25.70 1.48
CA LYS A 145 0.82 24.33 1.51
C LYS A 145 -0.43 24.14 0.63
N LYS A 146 -0.99 25.23 0.10
CA LYS A 146 -2.25 25.25 -0.69
C LYS A 146 -2.03 25.34 -2.20
N HIS A 147 -0.86 25.79 -2.66
CA HIS A 147 -0.59 26.02 -4.08
C HIS A 147 0.84 25.62 -4.45
N VAL A 148 1.14 25.66 -5.75
CA VAL A 148 2.48 25.43 -6.30
C VAL A 148 2.96 26.74 -6.94
N SER A 149 4.25 27.06 -6.82
CA SER A 149 4.87 28.29 -7.34
C SER A 149 5.03 28.26 -8.88
N ARG A 150 3.91 28.38 -9.61
CA ARG A 150 3.85 28.47 -11.08
C ARG A 150 2.52 29.05 -11.55
N ALA A 151 2.44 29.45 -12.82
CA ALA A 151 1.18 29.87 -13.43
C ALA A 151 0.09 28.79 -13.31
N TYR A 152 -1.11 29.18 -12.89
CA TYR A 152 -2.23 28.28 -12.56
C TYR A 152 -1.89 27.19 -11.52
N GLY A 153 -0.90 27.46 -10.67
CA GLY A 153 -0.46 26.56 -9.61
C GLY A 153 -1.58 26.20 -8.64
N GLY A 154 -1.89 24.91 -8.55
CA GLY A 154 -2.95 24.40 -7.68
C GLY A 154 -4.37 24.45 -8.25
N SER A 155 -4.53 24.97 -9.46
CA SER A 155 -5.75 24.84 -10.26
C SER A 155 -5.55 23.88 -11.43
N MET A 156 -4.42 23.98 -12.14
CA MET A 156 -4.15 23.15 -13.32
C MET A 156 -2.93 22.24 -13.18
N CYS A 157 -2.89 21.21 -14.04
CA CYS A 157 -1.81 20.25 -14.16
C CYS A 157 -0.61 20.82 -14.94
N ALA A 158 0.60 20.29 -14.77
CA ALA A 158 1.79 20.86 -15.40
C ALA A 158 1.84 20.66 -16.91
N LYS A 159 1.40 19.49 -17.38
CA LYS A 159 1.23 19.18 -18.79
C LYS A 159 0.25 20.15 -19.46
N CYS A 160 -0.94 20.28 -18.88
CA CYS A 160 -2.01 21.16 -19.33
C CYS A 160 -1.59 22.63 -19.48
N VAL A 161 -0.81 23.15 -18.52
CA VAL A 161 -0.30 24.52 -18.58
C VAL A 161 0.66 24.70 -19.75
N ARG A 162 1.59 23.75 -19.97
CA ARG A 162 2.51 23.78 -21.11
C ARG A 162 1.76 23.73 -22.45
N ASP A 163 0.78 22.85 -22.57
CA ASP A 163 0.00 22.71 -23.80
C ASP A 163 -0.82 23.97 -24.10
N ARG A 164 -1.34 24.66 -23.06
CA ARG A 164 -2.00 25.97 -23.23
C ARG A 164 -1.04 27.04 -23.70
N ILE A 165 0.18 27.10 -23.16
CA ILE A 165 1.18 28.09 -23.57
C ILE A 165 1.53 27.88 -25.04
N LYS A 166 1.88 26.64 -25.43
CA LYS A 166 2.22 26.31 -26.82
C LYS A 166 1.06 26.59 -27.78
N ARG A 167 -0.16 26.19 -27.41
CA ARG A 167 -1.35 26.40 -28.23
C ARG A 167 -1.67 27.88 -28.40
N ALA A 168 -1.62 28.67 -27.32
CA ALA A 168 -1.86 30.10 -27.39
C ALA A 168 -0.85 30.77 -28.32
N PHE A 169 0.43 30.46 -28.15
CA PHE A 169 1.50 30.98 -29.01
C PHE A 169 1.26 30.66 -30.49
N LEU A 170 1.10 29.38 -30.85
CA LEU A 170 0.93 28.97 -32.25
C LEU A 170 -0.34 29.55 -32.90
N ILE A 171 -1.42 29.73 -32.13
CA ILE A 171 -2.64 30.35 -32.64
C ILE A 171 -2.41 31.84 -32.95
N GLU A 172 -1.69 32.56 -32.08
CA GLU A 172 -1.37 33.96 -32.34
C GLU A 172 -0.42 34.12 -33.54
N GLU A 173 0.60 33.27 -33.65
CA GLU A 173 1.49 33.25 -34.82
C GLU A 173 0.71 32.99 -36.12
N GLN A 174 -0.17 31.98 -36.12
CA GLN A 174 -1.00 31.66 -37.29
C GLN A 174 -1.93 32.83 -37.65
N LYS A 175 -2.49 33.54 -36.66
CA LYS A 175 -3.33 34.72 -36.90
C LYS A 175 -2.55 35.84 -37.60
N ILE A 176 -1.30 36.07 -37.19
CA ILE A 176 -0.43 37.08 -37.80
C ILE A 176 -0.13 36.71 -39.26
N VAL A 177 0.26 35.46 -39.51
CA VAL A 177 0.53 34.95 -40.88
C VAL A 177 -0.69 35.12 -41.77
N VAL A 178 -1.87 34.72 -41.29
CA VAL A 178 -3.13 34.88 -42.04
C VAL A 178 -3.45 36.35 -42.32
N LYS A 179 -3.16 37.26 -41.38
CA LYS A 179 -3.36 38.71 -41.57
C LYS A 179 -2.43 39.28 -42.64
N VAL A 180 -1.16 38.89 -42.63
CA VAL A 180 -0.15 39.34 -43.61
C VAL A 180 -0.48 38.82 -45.01
N LEU A 181 -0.81 37.53 -45.15
CA LEU A 181 -1.20 36.95 -46.44
C LEU A 181 -2.43 37.64 -47.04
N LYS A 182 -3.43 37.97 -46.21
CA LYS A 182 -4.61 38.74 -46.65
C LYS A 182 -4.24 40.16 -47.12
N ALA A 183 -3.35 40.85 -46.41
CA ALA A 183 -2.90 42.18 -46.80
C ALA A 183 -2.10 42.15 -48.12
N GLN A 184 -1.24 41.14 -48.31
CA GLN A 184 -0.48 40.95 -49.55
C GLN A 184 -1.41 40.67 -50.74
N ALA A 185 -2.40 39.77 -50.58
CA ALA A 185 -3.38 39.48 -51.64
C ALA A 185 -4.20 40.71 -52.05
N GLN A 186 -4.56 41.57 -51.08
CA GLN A 186 -5.25 42.85 -51.37
C GLN A 186 -4.35 43.81 -52.15
N SER A 187 -3.07 43.92 -51.76
CA SER A 187 -2.11 44.79 -52.45
C SER A 187 -1.83 44.37 -53.90
N GLN A 188 -1.86 43.06 -54.18
CA GLN A 188 -1.67 42.52 -55.53
C GLN A 188 -2.89 42.74 -56.42
N LYS A 189 -4.11 42.69 -55.87
CA LYS A 189 -5.35 42.93 -56.62
C LYS A 189 -5.56 44.41 -56.98
N ALA A 190 -4.98 45.32 -56.19
CA ALA A 190 -5.08 46.76 -56.40
C ALA A 190 -4.05 47.32 -57.39
N LYS A 191 -3.03 46.52 -57.75
CA LYS A 191 -2.10 46.80 -58.84
C LYS A 191 -2.63 46.22 -60.15
#